data_AF-A0A4P6FAS9-F1
#
_entry.id   AF-A0A4P6FAS9-F1
#
_cell.length_a   1.000
_cell.length_b   1.000
_cell.length_c   1.000
_cell.angle_alpha   90.00
_cell.angle_beta   90.00
_cell.angle_gamma   90.00
#
_symmetry.space_group_name_H-M   'P 1'
#
loop_
_entity.id
_entity.type
_entity.pdbx_description
1 polymer ?
#
loop_
_entity_poly.entity_id
_entity_poly.type
_entity_poly.pdbx_seq_one_letter_code
_entity_poly.pdbx_strand_id
1 'polypeptide(L)'
;MIVVVLSVTPEKLRGELTRWLLEISASVYVGHASTRVRERLWLRIVEDVGSGRALMVWSARNEQRLAFRVHNHAWEPVDVDGVTLMRRRTAESDRIRQAKERRAAAGPRSPDGGVVELEEERAGDASSPRRAGWSRASQRRRGSAVEQRRRRQSGQD
;
A
#
# COMPACT_ATOMS: atom_id res chain seq x y z
N MET A 1 -10.32 6.30 -12.62
CA MET A 1 -10.40 7.55 -11.86
C MET A 1 -9.50 7.46 -10.64
N ILE A 2 -8.89 8.57 -10.24
CA ILE A 2 -8.14 8.73 -9.01
C ILE A 2 -8.60 10.01 -8.27
N VAL A 3 -8.55 9.97 -6.94
CA VAL A 3 -8.81 11.11 -6.05
C VAL A 3 -7.66 11.16 -5.04
N VAL A 4 -7.06 12.32 -4.85
CA VAL A 4 -6.00 12.56 -3.87
C VAL A 4 -6.47 13.62 -2.89
N VAL A 5 -6.34 13.34 -1.61
CA VAL A 5 -6.63 14.26 -0.51
C VAL A 5 -5.38 14.42 0.33
N LEU A 6 -4.94 15.66 0.50
CA LEU A 6 -3.79 16.02 1.32
C LEU A 6 -4.25 16.90 2.49
N SER A 7 -3.56 16.82 3.63
CA SER A 7 -3.83 17.77 4.73
C SER A 7 -3.07 19.09 4.57
N VAL A 8 -1.90 19.03 3.95
CA VAL A 8 -1.05 20.16 3.62
C VAL A 8 -0.47 19.85 2.26
N THR A 9 -0.51 20.84 1.36
CA THR A 9 0.06 20.69 0.02
C THR A 9 1.15 21.73 -0.19
N PRO A 10 2.44 21.36 -0.06
CA PRO A 10 3.55 22.24 -0.42
C PRO A 10 3.44 22.70 -1.88
N GLU A 11 3.90 23.91 -2.18
CA GLU A 11 3.75 24.52 -3.52
C GLU A 11 4.34 23.64 -4.64
N LYS A 12 5.52 23.05 -4.40
CA LYS A 12 6.17 22.12 -5.33
C LYS A 12 5.28 20.91 -5.63
N LEU A 13 4.69 20.32 -4.60
CA LEU A 13 3.80 19.16 -4.74
C LEU A 13 2.50 19.56 -5.46
N ARG A 14 1.94 20.72 -5.14
CA ARG A 14 0.74 21.27 -5.81
C ARG A 14 0.97 21.35 -7.32
N GLY A 15 2.05 22.00 -7.76
CA GLY A 15 2.37 22.16 -9.19
C GLY A 15 2.62 20.84 -9.92
N GLU A 16 3.13 19.84 -9.21
CA GLU A 16 3.28 18.49 -9.77
C GLU A 16 1.94 17.76 -9.90
N LEU A 17 1.04 17.87 -8.92
CA LEU A 17 -0.28 17.26 -8.98
C LEU A 17 -1.17 17.92 -10.03
N THR A 18 -1.13 19.25 -10.16
CA THR A 18 -1.96 19.98 -11.15
C THR A 18 -1.55 19.74 -12.60
N ARG A 19 -0.33 19.21 -12.85
CA ARG A 19 0.06 18.72 -14.19
C ARG A 19 -0.74 17.50 -14.65
N TRP A 20 -1.26 16.71 -13.73
CA TRP A 20 -1.93 15.44 -14.02
C TRP A 20 -3.39 15.41 -13.59
N LEU A 21 -3.76 16.23 -12.59
CA LEU A 21 -5.04 16.18 -11.90
C LEU A 21 -5.64 17.58 -11.79
N LEU A 22 -6.97 17.64 -11.73
CA LEU A 22 -7.68 18.87 -11.48
C LEU A 22 -7.82 19.07 -9.97
N GLU A 23 -7.37 20.21 -9.47
CA GLU A 23 -7.65 20.64 -8.10
C GLU A 23 -9.06 21.21 -8.02
N ILE A 24 -9.97 20.48 -7.37
CA ILE A 24 -11.39 20.88 -7.27
C ILE A 24 -11.70 21.61 -5.96
N SER A 25 -10.83 21.48 -4.97
CA SER A 25 -10.87 22.16 -3.69
C SER A 25 -9.48 22.16 -3.09
N ALA A 26 -9.25 22.97 -2.06
CA ALA A 26 -7.94 23.06 -1.41
C ALA A 26 -7.44 21.67 -0.98
N SER A 27 -6.32 21.25 -1.54
CA SER A 27 -5.69 19.94 -1.27
C SER A 27 -6.51 18.71 -1.71
N VAL A 28 -7.51 18.89 -2.58
CA VAL A 28 -8.32 17.81 -3.17
C VAL A 28 -8.15 17.80 -4.68
N TYR A 29 -7.58 16.72 -5.20
CA TYR A 29 -7.24 16.55 -6.60
C TYR A 29 -7.97 15.35 -7.20
N VAL A 30 -8.52 15.49 -8.40
CA VAL A 30 -9.29 14.46 -9.08
C VAL A 30 -8.83 14.33 -10.53
N GLY A 31 -8.80 13.11 -11.05
CA GLY A 31 -8.52 12.90 -12.47
C GLY A 31 -8.46 11.44 -12.89
N HIS A 32 -7.92 11.20 -14.08
CA HIS A 32 -7.70 9.86 -14.62
C HIS A 32 -6.21 9.67 -14.90
N ALA A 33 -5.62 8.67 -14.23
CA ALA A 33 -4.24 8.29 -14.43
C ALA A 33 -4.16 6.78 -14.69
N SER A 34 -3.21 6.37 -15.54
CA SER A 34 -2.87 4.96 -15.68
C SER A 34 -2.31 4.41 -14.37
N THR A 35 -2.30 3.09 -14.21
CA THR A 35 -1.70 2.45 -13.02
C THR A 35 -0.25 2.92 -12.81
N ARG A 36 0.55 2.99 -13.89
CA ARG A 36 1.95 3.42 -13.83
C ARG A 36 2.12 4.88 -13.40
N VAL A 37 1.26 5.78 -13.86
CA VAL A 37 1.28 7.19 -13.44
C VAL A 37 0.82 7.33 -11.99
N ARG A 38 -0.25 6.64 -11.60
CA ARG A 38 -0.75 6.62 -10.22
C ARG A 38 0.33 6.19 -9.23
N GLU A 39 1.06 5.11 -9.50
CA GLU A 39 2.12 4.64 -8.60
C GLU A 39 3.24 5.68 -8.45
N ARG A 40 3.63 6.36 -9.54
CA ARG A 40 4.63 7.45 -9.46
C ARG A 40 4.13 8.66 -8.67
N LEU A 41 2.89 9.09 -8.93
CA LEU A 41 2.27 10.17 -8.17
C LEU A 41 2.24 9.82 -6.69
N TRP A 42 1.91 8.58 -6.33
CA TRP A 42 1.90 8.15 -4.94
C TRP A 42 3.27 8.25 -4.27
N LEU A 43 4.33 7.78 -4.93
CA LEU A 43 5.69 7.89 -4.40
C LEU A 43 6.08 9.35 -4.17
N ARG A 44 5.79 10.21 -5.15
CA ARG A 44 6.09 11.64 -5.05
C ARG A 44 5.34 12.33 -3.93
N ILE A 45 4.04 12.03 -3.79
CA ILE A 45 3.21 12.55 -2.70
C ILE A 45 3.84 12.16 -1.35
N VAL A 46 4.20 10.89 -1.17
CA VAL A 46 4.79 10.42 0.09
C VAL A 46 6.13 11.09 0.38
N GLU A 47 6.94 11.34 -0.64
CA GLU A 47 8.24 12.02 -0.51
C GLU A 47 8.09 13.50 -0.15
N ASP A 48 7.18 14.21 -0.81
CA ASP A 48 7.09 15.67 -0.69
C ASP A 48 6.10 16.16 0.38
N VAL A 49 5.15 15.34 0.85
CA VAL A 49 4.12 15.77 1.82
C VAL A 49 4.70 16.04 3.21
N GLY A 50 5.92 15.58 3.50
CA GLY A 50 6.62 15.78 4.77
C GLY A 50 5.84 15.18 5.94
N SER A 51 5.55 16.01 6.96
CA SER A 51 4.72 15.61 8.11
C SER A 51 3.21 15.63 7.84
N GLY A 52 2.81 16.06 6.64
CA GLY A 52 1.41 16.06 6.23
C GLY A 52 0.85 14.66 6.00
N ARG A 53 -0.47 14.60 5.89
CA ARG A 53 -1.25 13.37 5.65
C ARG A 53 -1.63 13.32 4.18
N ALA A 54 -1.63 12.11 3.63
CA ALA A 54 -2.09 11.88 2.27
C ALA A 54 -3.01 10.67 2.19
N LEU A 55 -4.03 10.76 1.34
CA LEU A 55 -4.93 9.69 0.99
C LEU A 55 -5.09 9.69 -0.53
N MET A 56 -4.95 8.53 -1.15
CA MET A 56 -5.19 8.36 -2.59
C MET A 56 -6.20 7.25 -2.79
N VAL A 57 -7.32 7.56 -3.44
CA VAL A 57 -8.35 6.60 -3.88
C VAL A 57 -8.23 6.40 -5.39
N TRP A 58 -8.49 5.19 -5.86
CA TRP A 58 -8.61 4.91 -7.28
C TRP A 58 -9.63 3.81 -7.57
N SER A 59 -10.15 3.80 -8.79
CA SER A 59 -11.06 2.74 -9.26
C SER A 59 -10.35 1.40 -9.33
N ALA A 60 -10.93 0.36 -8.73
CA ALA A 60 -10.38 -1.00 -8.72
C ALA A 60 -11.40 -2.04 -9.17
N ARG A 61 -10.93 -3.16 -9.70
CA ARG A 61 -11.78 -4.31 -10.08
C ARG A 61 -11.95 -5.25 -8.89
N ASN A 62 -12.63 -4.78 -7.85
CA ASN A 62 -13.02 -5.53 -6.66
C ASN A 62 -14.50 -5.23 -6.33
N GLU A 63 -15.03 -5.84 -5.26
CA GLU A 63 -16.44 -5.70 -4.86
C GLU A 63 -16.83 -4.25 -4.55
N GLN A 64 -15.94 -3.49 -3.91
CA GLN A 64 -16.17 -2.08 -3.58
C GLN A 64 -15.97 -1.12 -4.76
N ARG A 65 -15.46 -1.61 -5.90
CA ARG A 65 -15.06 -0.82 -7.08
C ARG A 65 -13.99 0.25 -6.84
N LEU A 66 -13.38 0.26 -5.65
CA LEU A 66 -12.37 1.21 -5.23
C LEU A 66 -11.25 0.52 -4.45
N ALA A 67 -10.09 1.14 -4.46
CA ALA A 67 -9.01 0.85 -3.54
C ALA A 67 -8.34 2.17 -3.15
N PHE A 68 -7.67 2.20 -2.02
CA PHE A 68 -7.02 3.41 -1.54
C PHE A 68 -5.76 3.11 -0.74
N ARG A 69 -4.91 4.14 -0.62
CA ARG A 69 -3.71 4.17 0.23
C ARG A 69 -3.76 5.37 1.13
N VAL A 70 -3.10 5.24 2.27
CA VAL A 70 -2.98 6.29 3.28
C VAL A 70 -1.53 6.44 3.69
N HIS A 71 -1.14 7.67 4.00
CA HIS A 71 0.17 8.04 4.52
C HIS A 71 -0.01 9.01 5.70
N ASN A 72 0.72 8.76 6.79
CA ASN A 72 0.68 9.53 8.05
C ASN A 72 -0.71 9.79 8.62
N HIS A 73 -1.71 8.97 8.26
CA HIS A 73 -3.10 9.18 8.64
C HIS A 73 -3.42 8.47 9.95
N ALA A 74 -4.29 9.01 10.82
CA ALA A 74 -4.69 8.35 12.09
C ALA A 74 -5.55 7.09 11.90
N TRP A 75 -6.10 6.92 10.70
CA TRP A 75 -6.86 5.74 10.31
C TRP A 75 -6.07 4.90 9.33
N GLU A 76 -6.18 3.58 9.46
CA GLU A 76 -5.50 2.62 8.60
C GLU A 76 -6.51 1.72 7.87
N PRO A 77 -6.21 1.31 6.62
CA PRO A 77 -6.99 0.31 5.92
C PRO A 77 -6.84 -1.07 6.58
N VAL A 78 -7.95 -1.73 6.84
CA VAL A 78 -7.99 -3.10 7.38
C VAL A 78 -8.92 -3.94 6.51
N ASP A 79 -8.50 -5.17 6.22
CA ASP A 79 -9.31 -6.14 5.50
C ASP A 79 -10.21 -6.90 6.47
N VAL A 80 -11.52 -6.81 6.27
CA VAL A 80 -12.54 -7.55 7.03
C VAL A 80 -13.37 -8.33 6.01
N ASP A 81 -13.22 -9.65 5.99
CA ASP A 81 -13.95 -10.56 5.10
C ASP A 81 -13.88 -10.22 3.60
N GLY A 82 -12.77 -9.63 3.15
CA GLY A 82 -12.54 -9.26 1.76
C GLY A 82 -12.93 -7.82 1.43
N VAL A 83 -13.51 -7.09 2.38
CA VAL A 83 -13.91 -5.69 2.31
C VAL A 83 -12.84 -4.86 3.04
N THR A 84 -12.22 -3.92 2.35
CA THR A 84 -11.30 -2.95 2.95
C THR A 84 -12.09 -1.87 3.69
N LEU A 85 -11.89 -1.75 5.01
CA LEU A 85 -12.50 -0.75 5.88
C LEU A 85 -11.44 0.17 6.49
N MET A 86 -11.88 1.27 7.11
CA MET A 86 -11.00 2.20 7.85
C MET A 86 -11.11 1.94 9.34
N ARG A 87 -9.99 1.62 9.99
CA ARG A 87 -9.90 1.50 11.45
C ARG A 87 -9.16 2.70 12.02
N ARG A 88 -9.72 3.33 13.05
CA ARG A 88 -9.04 4.37 13.82
C ARG A 88 -7.98 3.72 14.70
N ARG A 89 -6.75 4.22 14.64
CA ARG A 89 -5.71 3.77 15.58
C ARG A 89 -6.01 4.31 16.97
N THR A 90 -5.87 3.44 17.96
CA THR A 90 -5.87 3.80 19.38
C THR A 90 -4.45 3.98 19.87
N ALA A 91 -4.24 4.73 20.95
CA ALA A 91 -2.92 4.93 21.54
C ALA A 91 -2.24 3.60 21.91
N GLU A 92 -3.02 2.61 22.35
CA GLU A 92 -2.52 1.27 22.63
C GLU A 92 -2.05 0.54 21.36
N SER A 93 -2.84 0.64 20.27
CA SER A 93 -2.47 0.07 18.97
C SER A 93 -1.14 0.62 18.46
N ASP A 94 -0.93 1.93 18.62
CA ASP A 94 0.30 2.62 18.21
C ASP A 94 1.49 2.18 19.06
N ARG A 95 1.33 2.04 20.39
CA ARG A 95 2.38 1.53 21.29
C ARG A 95 2.82 0.12 20.91
N ILE A 96 1.85 -0.79 20.70
CA ILE A 96 2.13 -2.19 20.31
C ILE A 96 2.90 -2.24 18.99
N ARG A 97 2.51 -1.40 18.02
CA ARG A 97 3.19 -1.31 16.73
C ARG A 97 4.63 -0.81 16.87
N GLN A 98 4.85 0.30 17.59
CA GLN A 98 6.19 0.84 17.81
C GLN A 98 7.10 -0.16 18.53
N ALA A 99 6.57 -0.91 19.49
CA ALA A 99 7.32 -1.98 20.16
C ALA A 99 7.72 -3.09 19.19
N LYS A 100 6.82 -3.51 18.28
CA LYS A 100 7.13 -4.49 17.23
C LYS A 100 8.18 -3.99 16.24
N GLU A 101 8.06 -2.74 15.79
CA GLU A 101 9.02 -2.11 14.86
C GLU A 101 10.41 -1.99 15.51
N ARG A 102 10.48 -1.55 16.77
CA ARG A 102 11.74 -1.53 17.54
C ARG A 102 12.34 -2.92 17.70
N ARG A 103 11.53 -3.94 17.96
CA ARG A 103 11.99 -5.34 18.07
C ARG A 103 12.49 -5.89 16.74
N ALA A 104 11.82 -5.56 15.63
CA ALA A 104 12.26 -5.95 14.30
C ALA A 104 13.57 -5.24 13.89
N ALA A 105 13.73 -3.97 14.24
CA ALA A 105 14.96 -3.21 14.00
C ALA A 105 16.14 -3.68 14.87
N ALA A 106 15.89 -4.31 16.03
CA ALA A 106 16.92 -4.78 16.94
C ALA A 106 17.55 -6.14 16.57
N GLY A 107 17.10 -6.78 15.48
CA GLY A 107 17.59 -8.10 15.04
C GLY A 107 17.24 -9.27 15.99
N PRO A 108 17.36 -10.53 15.55
CA PRO A 108 17.29 -11.68 16.44
C PRO A 108 18.51 -11.66 17.37
N ARG A 109 18.28 -11.59 18.69
CA ARG A 109 19.36 -11.79 19.68
C ARG A 109 19.47 -13.28 19.98
N SER A 110 20.61 -13.89 19.67
CA SER A 110 20.98 -15.19 20.26
C SER A 110 21.03 -15.06 21.78
N PRO A 111 20.63 -16.09 22.54
CA PRO A 111 20.75 -16.08 24.01
C PRO A 111 22.20 -15.91 24.47
N ASP A 112 23.16 -16.35 23.66
CA ASP A 112 24.58 -16.46 24.01
C ASP A 112 25.47 -15.63 23.07
N GLY A 113 25.38 -14.29 23.12
CA GLY A 113 26.44 -13.32 22.77
C GLY A 113 27.23 -13.40 21.44
N GLY A 114 26.97 -14.37 20.56
CA GLY A 114 27.69 -14.60 19.31
C GLY A 114 26.88 -14.13 18.11
N VAL A 115 27.49 -13.33 17.26
CA VAL A 115 26.96 -12.99 15.93
C VAL A 115 27.01 -14.27 15.11
N VAL A 116 25.85 -14.88 14.83
CA VAL A 116 25.77 -15.99 13.89
C VAL A 116 25.71 -15.37 12.50
N GLU A 117 26.82 -15.46 11.75
CA GLU A 117 26.77 -15.31 10.30
C GLU A 117 25.92 -16.46 9.76
N LEU A 118 24.67 -16.16 9.44
CA LEU A 118 23.79 -17.10 8.77
C LEU A 118 24.05 -17.00 7.27
N GLU A 119 24.60 -18.08 6.71
CA GLU A 119 24.66 -18.30 5.28
C GLU A 119 23.27 -18.07 4.67
N GLU A 120 23.27 -17.30 3.60
CA GLU A 120 22.12 -16.79 2.88
C GLU A 120 21.41 -17.96 2.17
N GLU A 121 20.61 -18.74 2.92
CA GLU A 121 19.68 -19.68 2.30
C GLU A 121 18.70 -18.87 1.44
N ARG A 122 18.77 -19.15 0.14
CA ARG A 122 17.96 -18.60 -0.94
C ARG A 122 16.46 -18.73 -0.64
N ALA A 123 15.93 -17.76 0.11
CA ALA A 123 14.50 -17.53 0.20
C ALA A 123 14.02 -17.03 -1.16
N GLY A 124 13.35 -17.93 -1.89
CA GLY A 124 12.76 -17.65 -3.19
C GLY A 124 12.00 -16.33 -3.22
N ASP A 125 12.45 -15.45 -4.11
CA ASP A 125 11.76 -14.32 -4.72
C ASP A 125 10.51 -13.80 -3.98
N ALA A 126 10.71 -13.19 -2.81
CA ALA A 126 9.71 -12.36 -2.13
C ALA A 126 9.61 -10.95 -2.76
N SER A 127 10.21 -10.71 -3.94
CA SER A 127 10.29 -9.40 -4.58
C SER A 127 9.06 -9.03 -5.42
N SER A 128 8.00 -9.85 -5.41
CA SER A 128 6.74 -9.45 -6.02
C SER A 128 6.06 -8.41 -5.13
N PRO A 129 5.83 -7.16 -5.59
CA PRO A 129 5.24 -6.13 -4.76
C PRO A 129 3.88 -6.63 -4.32
N ARG A 130 3.72 -6.91 -3.02
CA ARG A 130 2.42 -7.20 -2.40
C ARG A 130 1.47 -6.14 -2.94
N ARG A 131 0.52 -6.55 -3.79
CA ARG A 131 -0.27 -5.63 -4.62
C ARG A 131 -1.07 -4.71 -3.70
N ALA A 132 -0.48 -3.57 -3.37
CA ALA A 132 -0.98 -2.67 -2.35
C ALA A 132 -2.30 -2.08 -2.85
N GLY A 133 -3.38 -2.49 -2.18
CA GLY A 133 -4.75 -2.08 -2.48
C GLY A 133 -5.77 -3.20 -2.66
N TRP A 134 -5.38 -4.48 -2.57
CA TRP A 134 -6.32 -5.61 -2.65
C TRP A 134 -6.45 -6.31 -1.29
N SER A 135 -7.69 -6.68 -0.92
CA SER A 135 -7.97 -7.55 0.21
C SER A 135 -7.26 -8.90 0.08
N ARG A 136 -6.96 -9.57 1.19
CA ARG A 136 -6.29 -10.89 1.15
C ARG A 136 -7.18 -11.93 0.47
N ALA A 137 -8.50 -11.81 0.63
CA ALA A 137 -9.48 -12.66 -0.05
C ALA A 137 -9.45 -12.49 -1.58
N SER A 138 -9.39 -11.25 -2.08
CA SER A 138 -9.35 -10.98 -3.52
C SER A 138 -8.02 -11.41 -4.17
N GLN A 139 -6.91 -11.35 -3.44
CA GLN A 139 -5.63 -11.90 -3.88
C GLN A 139 -5.69 -13.43 -4.03
N ARG A 140 -6.29 -14.14 -3.07
CA ARG A 140 -6.48 -15.60 -3.10
C ARG A 140 -7.36 -16.07 -4.26
N ARG A 141 -8.50 -15.41 -4.49
CA ARG A 141 -9.45 -15.74 -5.59
C ARG A 141 -8.82 -15.58 -6.98
N ARG A 142 -7.86 -14.66 -7.16
CA ARG A 142 -7.14 -14.52 -8.43
C ARG A 142 -6.00 -15.53 -8.58
N GLY A 143 -5.30 -15.87 -7.50
CA GLY A 143 -4.29 -16.93 -7.53
C GLY A 143 -4.89 -18.21 -8.11
N SER A 144 -6.05 -18.62 -7.60
CA SER A 144 -6.77 -19.79 -8.11
C SER A 144 -7.23 -19.63 -9.56
N ALA A 145 -7.73 -18.46 -9.97
CA ALA A 145 -8.17 -18.24 -11.36
C ALA A 145 -7.02 -18.23 -12.39
N VAL A 146 -5.84 -17.74 -12.01
CA VAL A 146 -4.62 -17.78 -12.84
C VAL A 146 -4.09 -19.20 -12.93
N GLU A 147 -4.09 -19.93 -11.83
CA GLU A 147 -3.65 -21.32 -11.78
C GLU A 147 -4.60 -22.25 -12.55
N GLN A 148 -5.91 -22.02 -12.49
CA GLN A 148 -6.91 -22.72 -13.30
C GLN A 148 -6.75 -22.44 -14.79
N ARG A 149 -6.39 -21.21 -15.19
CA ARG A 149 -6.08 -20.90 -16.59
C ARG A 149 -4.81 -21.60 -17.09
N ARG A 150 -3.77 -21.65 -16.26
CA ARG A 150 -2.53 -22.40 -16.58
C ARG A 150 -2.80 -23.89 -16.75
N ARG A 151 -3.59 -24.50 -15.85
CA ARG A 151 -3.98 -25.92 -15.94
C ARG A 151 -4.81 -26.25 -17.18
N ARG A 152 -5.65 -25.32 -17.66
CA ARG A 152 -6.42 -25.49 -18.90
C ARG A 152 -5.57 -25.39 -20.16
N GLN A 153 -4.49 -24.61 -20.13
CA GLN A 153 -3.55 -24.46 -21.25
C GLN A 153 -2.50 -25.58 -21.28
N SER A 154 -2.22 -26.25 -20.16
CA SER A 154 -1.31 -27.40 -20.08
C SER A 154 -1.99 -28.75 -20.27
N GLY A 155 -3.28 -28.77 -20.65
CA GLY A 155 -4.06 -29.98 -20.91
C GLY A 155 -4.63 -30.05 -22.33
N GLN A 156 -4.08 -29.24 -23.25
CA GLN A 156 -4.30 -29.32 -24.68
C GLN A 156 -2.95 -29.64 -25.33
N ASP A 157 -2.53 -30.90 -25.22
CA ASP A 157 -1.61 -31.61 -26.10
C ASP A 157 -2.03 -33.08 -26.11
#